data_AF-A0A0G1UDB7-F1
#
_entry.id   AF-A0A0G1UDB7-F1
#
_cell.length_a   1.000
_cell.length_b   1.000
_cell.length_c   1.000
_cell.angle_alpha   90.00
_cell.angle_beta   90.00
_cell.angle_gamma   90.00
#
_symmetry.space_group_name_H-M   'P 1'
#
loop_
_entity.id
_entity.type
_entity.pdbx_description
1 polymer ?
#
loop_
_entity_poly.entity_id
_entity_poly.type
_entity_poly.pdbx_seq_one_letter_code
_entity_poly.pdbx_strand_id
1 'polypeptide(L)' 'MPHISKKLKKEALSKLYKEFSKAFEKSARKSQAKFFLGDFLTKTEKVMLAKRFAVIYLLSEEVPTSYIAESLGMS' A
#
# COMPACT_ATOMS: atom_id res chain seq x y z
N MET A 1 7.76 12.99 -5.53
CA MET A 1 7.28 13.81 -4.38
C MET A 1 5.77 13.75 -4.39
N PRO A 2 5.07 13.35 -3.32
CA PRO A 2 3.64 13.54 -3.30
C PRO A 2 3.41 15.04 -3.15
N HIS A 3 3.02 15.69 -4.25
CA HIS A 3 2.34 16.97 -4.19
C HIS A 3 1.04 16.69 -3.45
N ILE A 4 1.03 16.90 -2.13
CA ILE A 4 -0.18 16.73 -1.34
C ILE A 4 -1.11 17.85 -1.78
N SER A 5 -2.02 17.53 -2.71
CA SER A 5 -3.10 18.41 -3.13
C SER A 5 -3.86 18.89 -1.89
N LYS A 6 -4.44 20.09 -1.95
CA LYS A 6 -5.27 20.69 -0.88
C LYS A 6 -6.10 19.62 -0.15
N LYS A 7 -6.09 19.65 1.19
CA LYS A 7 -6.83 18.70 2.03
C LYS A 7 -8.26 18.56 1.53
N LEU A 8 -8.63 17.34 1.13
CA LEU A 8 -9.98 17.02 0.69
C LEU A 8 -10.92 17.08 1.91
N LYS A 9 -12.17 17.53 1.69
CA LYS A 9 -13.21 17.44 2.73
C LYS A 9 -13.39 15.98 3.17
N LYS A 10 -13.62 15.77 4.47
CA LYS A 10 -13.69 14.42 5.08
C LYS A 10 -14.75 13.55 4.42
N GLU A 11 -15.87 14.15 4.02
CA GLU A 11 -16.99 13.48 3.37
C GLU A 11 -16.60 12.96 1.98
N ALA A 12 -15.89 13.80 1.21
CA ALA A 12 -15.40 13.42 -0.11
C ALA A 12 -14.33 12.33 -0.02
N LEU A 13 -13.43 12.41 0.96
CA LEU A 13 -12.43 11.36 1.20
C LEU A 13 -13.09 10.02 1.58
N SER A 14 -14.08 10.06 2.47
CA SER A 14 -14.85 8.88 2.86
C SER A 14 -15.57 8.24 1.67
N LYS A 15 -16.15 9.06 0.78
CA LYS A 15 -16.78 8.57 -0.44
C LYS A 15 -15.77 7.90 -1.38
N LEU A 16 -14.62 8.52 -1.61
CA LEU A 16 -13.55 7.95 -2.43
C LEU A 16 -13.05 6.62 -1.86
N TYR A 17 -12.83 6.56 -0.54
CA TYR A 17 -12.42 5.33 0.13
C TYR A 17 -13.43 4.20 -0.06
N LYS A 18 -14.73 4.48 0.14
CA LYS A 18 -15.79 3.49 -0.08
C LYS A 18 -15.83 2.96 -1.51
N GLU A 19 -15.73 3.83 -2.51
CA GLU A 19 -15.76 3.40 -3.91
C GLU A 19 -14.50 2.58 -4.28
N PHE A 20 -13.34 2.98 -3.77
CA PHE A 20 -12.11 2.19 -3.92
C PHE A 20 -12.25 0.80 -3.31
N SER A 21 -12.71 0.69 -2.06
CA SER A 21 -12.87 -0.60 -1.38
C SER A 21 -13.83 -1.53 -2.13
N LYS A 22 -14.95 -1.03 -2.63
CA LYS A 22 -15.89 -1.80 -3.46
C LYS A 22 -15.24 -2.33 -4.73
N ALA A 23 -14.49 -1.47 -5.44
CA ALA A 23 -13.80 -1.86 -6.67
C ALA A 23 -12.73 -2.93 -6.40
N PHE A 24 -11.96 -2.75 -5.33
CA PHE A 24 -10.93 -3.68 -4.90
C PHE A 24 -11.52 -5.06 -4.52
N GLU A 25 -12.55 -5.10 -3.67
CA GLU A 25 -13.22 -6.33 -3.27
C GLU A 25 -13.79 -7.10 -4.47
N LYS A 26 -14.43 -6.38 -5.41
CA LYS A 26 -14.97 -6.98 -6.63
C LYS A 26 -13.88 -7.58 -7.50
N SER A 27 -12.73 -6.91 -7.63
CA SER A 27 -11.58 -7.42 -8.37
C SER A 27 -10.97 -8.66 -7.69
N ALA A 28 -10.86 -8.64 -6.37
CA ALA A 28 -10.34 -9.75 -5.58
C ALA A 28 -11.16 -11.03 -5.76
N ARG A 29 -12.49 -10.94 -5.67
CA ARG A 29 -13.40 -12.09 -5.87
C ARG A 29 -13.32 -12.70 -7.27
N LYS A 30 -12.99 -11.90 -8.28
CA LYS A 30 -12.86 -12.36 -9.67
C LYS A 30 -11.50 -12.97 -10.00
N SER A 31 -10.61 -13.16 -9.02
CA SER A 31 -9.18 -13.51 -9.23
C SER A 31 -8.40 -12.49 -10.07
N GLN A 32 -8.98 -11.31 -10.33
CA GLN A 32 -8.38 -10.25 -11.13
C GLN A 32 -7.59 -9.24 -10.31
N ALA A 33 -7.39 -9.52 -9.01
CA ALA A 33 -6.65 -8.65 -8.09
C ALA A 33 -5.27 -8.25 -8.63
N LYS A 34 -4.56 -9.17 -9.28
CA LYS A 34 -3.23 -8.94 -9.85
C LYS A 34 -3.27 -7.91 -10.99
N PHE A 35 -4.31 -7.91 -11.81
CA PHE A 35 -4.50 -6.91 -12.87
C PHE A 35 -4.89 -5.56 -12.29
N PHE A 36 -5.83 -5.52 -11.35
CA PHE A 36 -6.24 -4.28 -10.70
C PHE A 36 -5.11 -3.57 -9.95
N LEU A 37 -4.35 -4.30 -9.11
CA LEU A 37 -3.15 -3.75 -8.46
C LEU A 37 -2.03 -3.49 -9.47
N GLY A 38 -2.03 -4.25 -10.57
CA GLY A 38 -1.18 -4.06 -11.75
C GLY A 38 -1.29 -2.65 -12.31
N ASP A 39 -2.54 -2.21 -12.52
CA ASP A 39 -2.89 -0.92 -13.11
C ASP A 39 -2.89 0.23 -12.09
N PHE A 40 -3.24 -0.06 -10.83
CA PHE A 40 -3.34 0.95 -9.78
C PHE A 40 -1.99 1.36 -9.19
N LEU A 41 -1.05 0.41 -9.04
CA LEU A 41 0.24 0.66 -8.43
C LEU A 41 1.37 0.64 -9.46
N THR A 42 2.23 1.65 -9.41
CA THR A 42 3.51 1.64 -10.13
C THR A 42 4.42 0.51 -9.64
N LYS A 43 5.45 0.17 -10.43
CA LYS A 43 6.46 -0.82 -10.05
C LYS A 43 7.10 -0.48 -8.70
N THR A 44 7.42 0.80 -8.46
CA THR A 44 8.01 1.28 -7.21
C THR A 44 7.04 1.14 -6.04
N GLU A 45 5.77 1.50 -6.22
CA GLU A 45 4.77 1.37 -5.15
C GLU A 45 4.50 -0.09 -4.77
N LYS A 46 4.51 -1.01 -5.74
CA LYS A 46 4.42 -2.46 -5.46
C LYS A 46 5.56 -2.93 -4.55
N VAL A 47 6.79 -2.54 -4.87
CA VAL A 47 7.98 -2.89 -4.05
C VAL A 47 7.88 -2.25 -2.66
N MET A 48 7.50 -0.98 -2.57
CA MET A 48 7.35 -0.29 -1.29
C MET A 48 6.24 -0.90 -0.42
N LEU A 49 5.13 -1.32 -1.02
CA LEU A 49 4.07 -2.01 -0.31
C LEU A 49 4.55 -3.37 0.23
N ALA A 50 5.26 -4.15 -0.60
CA ALA A 50 5.83 -5.43 -0.18
C ALA A 50 6.86 -5.25 0.96
N LYS A 51 7.75 -4.25 0.86
CA LYS A 51 8.68 -3.91 1.93
C LYS A 51 7.95 -3.56 3.24
N ARG A 52 6.86 -2.79 3.18
CA ARG A 52 6.06 -2.46 4.37
C ARG A 52 5.45 -3.70 5.03
N PHE A 53 4.98 -4.69 4.25
CA PHE A 53 4.54 -5.96 4.80
C PHE A 53 5.68 -6.72 5.48
N ALA A 54 6.86 -6.76 4.86
CA ALA A 54 8.04 -7.39 5.46
C ALA A 54 8.46 -6.70 6.78
N VAL A 55 8.42 -5.36 6.84
CA VAL A 55 8.69 -4.61 8.09
C VAL A 55 7.75 -5.04 9.20
N ILE A 56 6.43 -5.13 8.95
CA ILE A 56 5.45 -5.54 9.96
C ILE A 56 5.78 -6.92 10.52
N TYR A 57 6.11 -7.88 9.64
CA TYR A 57 6.49 -9.22 10.04
C TYR A 57 7.81 -9.27 10.82
N LEU A 58 8.87 -8.61 10.33
CA LEU A 58 10.17 -8.62 11.01
C LEU A 58 10.13 -7.91 12.37
N LEU A 59 9.29 -6.87 12.51
CA LEU A 59 9.03 -6.25 13.81
C LEU A 59 8.29 -7.18 14.77
N SER A 60 7.35 -8.01 14.28
CA SER A 60 6.68 -9.00 15.14
C SER A 60 7.60 -10.13 15.59
N GLU A 61 8.70 -10.36 14.87
CA GLU A 61 9.78 -11.28 15.24
C GLU A 61 10.91 -10.59 16.03
N GLU A 62 10.67 -9.38 16.53
CA GLU A 62 11.62 -8.59 17.34
C GLU A 62 12.99 -8.32 16.67
N VAL A 63 13.04 -8.33 15.32
CA VAL A 63 14.26 -8.05 14.58
C VAL A 63 14.67 -6.58 14.75
N PRO A 64 15.96 -6.27 15.00
CA PRO A 64 16.42 -4.89 15.16
C PRO A 64 16.08 -4.00 13.97
N THR A 65 15.55 -2.81 14.23
CA THR A 65 15.11 -1.86 13.20
C THR A 65 16.23 -1.45 12.26
N SER A 66 17.46 -1.32 12.75
CA SER A 66 18.66 -1.04 11.95
C SER A 66 18.90 -2.12 10.90
N TYR A 67 18.77 -3.39 11.30
CA TYR A 67 18.93 -4.54 10.40
C TYR A 67 17.80 -4.62 9.37
N ILE A 68 16.56 -4.34 9.77
CA ILE A 68 15.41 -4.27 8.85
C ILE A 68 15.63 -3.17 7.80
N ALA A 69 16.06 -1.98 8.24
CA ALA A 69 16.32 -0.84 7.38
C ALA A 69 17.42 -1.15 6.35
N GLU A 70 18.53 -1.72 6.79
CA GLU A 70 19.62 -2.16 5.92
C GLU A 70 19.17 -3.25 4.93
N SER A 71 18.55 -4.32 5.44
CA SER A 71 18.13 -5.48 4.64
C SER A 71 17.08 -5.13 3.58
N LEU A 72 16.19 -4.18 3.89
CA LEU A 72 15.14 -3.75 2.98
C LEU A 72 15.54 -2.49 2.18
N GLY A 73 16.73 -1.92 2.39
CA GLY A 73 17.16 -0.66 1.77
C GLY A 73 16.15 0.46 2.01
N MET A 74 15.76 0.64 3.27
CA MET A 74 14.85 1.68 3.74
C MET A 74 15.63 2.67 4.61
N SER A 75 15.30 3.96 4.49
CA SER A 75 15.82 5.03 5.32
C SER A 75 14.94 5.28 6.53
#